data_AF-A0A432XUE0-F1
#
_entry.id   AF-A0A432XUE0-F1
#
_cell.length_a   1.000
_cell.length_b   1.000
_cell.length_c   1.000
_cell.angle_alpha   90.00
_cell.angle_beta   90.00
_cell.angle_gamma   90.00
#
_symmetry.space_group_name_H-M   'P 1'
#
loop_
_entity.id
_entity.type
_entity.pdbx_description
1 polymer ?
#
loop_
_entity_poly.entity_id
_entity_poly.type
_entity_poly.pdbx_seq_one_letter_code
_entity_poly.pdbx_strand_id
1 'polypeptide(L)' 'MRTLVLSLGLLGVALISGCSSTHTVQAPTKLVVDQEYVAAVEAASKRSTTQNRIIWVNPPMEYVADDGAKEPQH' A
#
# COMPACT_ATOMS: atom_id res chain seq x y z
N MET A 1 31.34 44.23 -15.91
CA MET A 1 31.00 43.00 -16.67
C MET A 1 31.59 41.71 -16.08
N ARG A 2 32.48 41.72 -15.08
CA ARG A 2 33.03 40.49 -14.46
C ARG A 2 32.13 39.91 -13.36
N THR A 3 31.40 40.77 -12.65
CA THR A 3 30.53 40.39 -11.53
C THR A 3 29.23 39.72 -11.97
N LEU A 4 28.69 40.07 -13.14
CA LEU A 4 27.48 39.47 -13.70
C LEU A 4 27.68 38.02 -14.19
N VAL A 5 28.90 37.67 -14.59
CA VAL A 5 29.24 36.32 -15.06
C VAL A 5 29.31 35.33 -13.88
N LEU A 6 29.79 35.80 -12.72
CA LEU A 6 29.88 34.99 -11.49
C LEU A 6 28.50 34.65 -10.91
N SER A 7 27.55 35.58 -10.96
CA SER A 7 26.17 35.33 -10.49
C SER A 7 25.39 34.38 -11.39
N LEU A 8 25.66 34.39 -12.70
CA LEU A 8 25.01 33.48 -13.66
C LEU A 8 25.53 32.04 -13.53
N GLY A 9 26.82 31.87 -13.22
CA GLY A 9 27.42 30.55 -12.97
C GLY A 9 26.88 29.86 -11.71
N LEU A 10 26.59 30.64 -10.66
CA LEU A 10 26.07 30.13 -9.39
C LEU A 10 24.60 29.68 -9.47
N LEU A 11 23.81 30.32 -10.32
CA LEU A 11 22.41 29.95 -10.58
C LEU A 11 22.30 28.62 -11.35
N GLY A 12 23.28 28.29 -12.20
CA GLY A 12 23.30 27.06 -12.98
C GLY A 12 23.52 25.80 -12.13
N VAL A 13 24.30 25.89 -11.05
CA VAL A 13 24.60 24.75 -10.17
C VAL A 13 23.40 24.36 -9.29
N ALA A 14 22.55 25.32 -8.92
CA ALA A 14 21.37 25.08 -8.10
C ALA A 14 20.26 24.28 -8.83
N LEU A 15 20.28 24.26 -10.17
CA LEU A 15 19.28 23.56 -10.99
C LEU A 15 19.65 22.10 -11.28
N ILE A 16 20.89 21.67 -10.97
CA ILE A 16 21.38 20.30 -11.18
C ILE A 16 21.23 19.43 -9.93
N SER A 17 20.80 20.01 -8.80
CA SER A 17 20.21 19.27 -7.68
C SER A 17 18.80 18.82 -8.07
N GLY A 18 18.73 18.08 -9.18
CA GLY A 18 17.54 17.42 -9.65
C GLY A 18 16.98 16.59 -8.53
N CYS A 19 15.67 16.75 -8.31
CA CYS A 19 14.87 15.85 -7.51
C CYS A 19 15.32 14.43 -7.83
N SER A 20 16.00 13.78 -6.89
CA SER A 20 16.19 12.34 -6.91
C SER A 20 14.81 11.78 -7.18
N SER A 21 14.59 11.28 -8.39
CA SER A 21 13.37 10.60 -8.74
C SER A 21 13.43 9.34 -7.91
N THR A 22 12.87 9.42 -6.70
CA THR A 22 12.58 8.26 -5.91
C THR A 22 11.63 7.48 -6.80
N HIS A 23 12.17 6.51 -7.53
CA HIS A 23 11.38 5.43 -8.05
C HIS A 23 10.63 4.91 -6.83
N THR A 24 9.35 5.28 -6.72
CA THR A 24 8.43 4.65 -5.80
C THR A 24 8.35 3.23 -6.31
N VAL A 25 9.28 2.40 -5.86
CA VAL A 25 9.18 0.95 -5.94
C VAL A 25 7.82 0.69 -5.31
N GLN A 26 6.83 0.39 -6.15
CA GLN A 26 5.52 -0.01 -5.69
C GLN A 26 5.81 -1.18 -4.77
N ALA A 27 5.60 -0.98 -3.47
CA ALA A 27 5.78 -2.05 -2.51
C ALA A 27 4.94 -3.22 -3.03
N PRO A 28 5.50 -4.44 -3.11
CA PRO A 28 4.74 -5.58 -3.56
C PRO A 28 3.45 -5.63 -2.74
N THR A 29 2.31 -5.77 -3.40
CA THR A 29 1.03 -5.95 -2.73
C THR A 29 0.61 -7.40 -2.89
N LYS A 30 0.08 -7.98 -1.83
CA LYS A 30 -0.51 -9.31 -1.85
C LYS A 30 -2.02 -9.23 -1.68
N LEU A 31 -2.71 -10.11 -2.37
CA LEU A 31 -4.16 -10.26 -2.25
C LEU A 31 -4.45 -11.19 -1.07
N VAL A 32 -5.15 -10.70 -0.06
CA VAL A 32 -5.55 -11.47 1.13
C VAL A 32 -7.06 -11.39 1.32
N VAL A 33 -7.63 -12.35 2.04
CA VAL A 33 -9.06 -12.30 2.40
C VAL A 33 -9.28 -11.15 3.37
N ASP A 34 -10.30 -10.34 3.10
CA ASP A 34 -10.77 -9.30 4.02
C ASP A 34 -11.43 -9.96 5.24
N GLN A 35 -10.65 -10.12 6.30
CA GLN A 35 -11.07 -10.79 7.53
C GLN A 35 -12.10 -9.97 8.32
N GLU A 36 -12.02 -8.63 8.26
CA GLU A 36 -12.94 -7.77 8.98
C GLU A 36 -14.37 -7.92 8.41
N TYR A 37 -14.48 -7.87 7.09
CA TYR A 37 -15.75 -8.07 6.41
C TYR A 37 -16.32 -9.47 6.67
N VAL A 38 -15.48 -10.51 6.51
CA VAL A 38 -15.91 -11.90 6.77
C VAL A 38 -16.42 -12.04 8.20
N ALA A 39 -15.69 -11.53 9.19
CA ALA A 39 -16.08 -11.58 10.59
C ALA A 39 -17.39 -10.83 10.86
N ALA A 40 -17.61 -9.68 10.24
CA ALA A 40 -18.84 -8.91 10.37
C ALA A 40 -20.06 -9.68 9.84
N VAL A 41 -19.93 -10.30 8.66
CA VAL A 41 -21.00 -11.12 8.05
C VAL A 41 -21.29 -12.34 8.91
N GLU A 42 -20.26 -13.03 9.40
CA GLU A 42 -20.43 -14.18 10.28
C GLU A 42 -21.08 -13.80 11.62
N ALA A 43 -20.69 -12.66 12.21
CA ALA A 43 -21.30 -12.14 13.43
C ALA A 43 -22.77 -11.78 13.22
N ALA A 44 -23.12 -11.17 12.08
CA ALA A 44 -24.50 -10.89 11.72
C ALA A 44 -25.33 -12.18 11.55
N SER A 45 -24.76 -13.19 10.88
CA SER A 45 -25.42 -14.49 10.72
C SER A 45 -25.67 -15.20 12.04
N LYS A 46 -24.75 -15.10 13.01
CA LYS A 46 -24.94 -15.67 14.36
C LYS A 46 -26.11 -15.06 15.12
N ARG A 47 -26.51 -13.82 14.79
CA ARG A 47 -27.66 -13.14 15.40
C ARG A 47 -29.00 -13.47 14.72
N SER A 48 -28.96 -14.20 13.60
CA SER A 48 -30.17 -14.65 12.91
C SER A 48 -30.92 -15.70 13.73
N THR A 49 -32.25 -15.65 13.69
CA THR A 49 -33.12 -16.70 14.27
C THR A 49 -33.05 -18.00 13.49
N THR A 50 -32.54 -17.97 12.25
CA THR A 50 -32.34 -19.15 11.41
C THR A 50 -30.89 -19.61 11.51
N GLN A 51 -30.68 -20.91 11.77
CA GLN A 51 -29.36 -21.47 11.88
C GLN A 51 -28.72 -21.62 10.50
N ASN A 52 -27.96 -20.60 10.11
CA ASN A 52 -27.31 -20.52 8.79
C ASN A 52 -25.83 -20.92 8.89
N ARG A 53 -25.38 -21.79 7.98
CA ARG A 53 -23.95 -22.06 7.76
C ARG A 53 -23.47 -21.27 6.57
N ILE A 54 -22.51 -20.38 6.78
CA ILE A 54 -21.90 -19.60 5.69
C ILE A 54 -20.79 -20.44 5.05
N ILE A 55 -20.78 -20.48 3.71
CA ILE A 55 -19.72 -21.10 2.91
C ILE A 55 -19.23 -20.04 1.92
N TRP A 56 -17.95 -19.67 2.00
CA TRP A 56 -17.34 -18.70 1.11
C TRP A 56 -16.73 -19.41 -0.11
N VAL A 57 -17.30 -19.17 -1.29
CA VAL A 57 -16.79 -19.71 -2.57
C VAL A 57 -15.85 -18.71 -3.27
N ASN A 58 -16.03 -17.42 -3.00
CA ASN A 58 -15.13 -16.34 -3.42
C ASN A 58 -15.21 -15.23 -2.35
N PRO A 59 -14.43 -15.32 -1.26
CA PRO A 59 -14.50 -14.34 -0.19
C PRO A 59 -14.04 -12.95 -0.68
N PRO A 60 -14.47 -11.88 -0.01
CA PRO A 60 -13.96 -10.54 -0.29
C PRO A 60 -12.45 -10.52 -0.07
N MET A 61 -11.74 -9.82 -0.96
CA MET A 61 -10.28 -9.74 -0.95
C MET A 61 -9.84 -8.28 -0.88
N GLU A 62 -8.74 -8.03 -0.19
CA GLU A 62 -8.07 -6.74 -0.11
C GLU A 62 -6.59 -6.86 -0.51
N TYR A 63 -6.04 -5.75 -1.01
CA TYR A 63 -4.61 -5.64 -1.28
C TYR A 63 -3.89 -5.09 -0.05
N VAL A 64 -2.99 -5.88 0.51
CA VAL A 64 -2.17 -5.47 1.65
C VAL A 64 -0.72 -5.34 1.20
N ALA A 65 0.01 -4.38 1.76
CA ALA A 65 1.44 -4.25 1.54
C ALA A 65 2.14 -5.55 1.96
N ASP A 66 2.92 -6.12 1.06
CA ASP A 66 3.77 -7.27 1.32
C ASP A 66 5.07 -6.76 1.95
N ASP A 67 5.03 -6.64 3.27
CA ASP A 67 6.12 -6.18 4.12
C ASP A 67 7.20 -7.24 4.35
N GLY A 68 7.15 -8.37 3.62
CA GLY A 68 8.08 -9.49 3.80
C GLY A 68 8.01 -10.12 5.19
N ALA A 69 6.93 -9.87 5.94
CA ALA A 69 6.72 -10.45 7.25
C ALA A 69 6.55 -11.97 7.09
N LYS A 70 7.55 -12.68 7.62
CA LYS A 70 7.69 -14.13 7.72
C LYS A 70 6.35 -14.83 7.89
N GLU A 71 6.15 -15.90 7.12
CA GLU A 71 5.03 -16.83 7.27
C GLU A 71 4.70 -17.08 8.75
N PRO A 72 3.41 -16.99 9.15
CA PRO A 72 3.01 -17.54 10.43
C PRO A 72 3.24 -19.06 10.35
N GLN A 73 4.24 -19.54 11.07
CA GLN A 73 4.43 -20.98 11.25
C GLN A 73 3.20 -21.52 11.97
N HIS A 74 2.51 -22.43 11.29
CA HIS A 74 1.32 -23.13 11.75
C HIS A 74 1.68 -24.41 12.50
#